data_AF-A0A1Y3TC62-F1
#
_entry.id   AF-A0A1Y3TC62-F1
#
_cell.length_a   1.000
_cell.length_b   1.000
_cell.length_c   1.000
_cell.angle_alpha   90.00
_cell.angle_beta   90.00
_cell.angle_gamma   90.00
#
_symmetry.space_group_name_H-M   'P 1'
#
loop_
_entity.id
_entity.type
_entity.pdbx_description
1 polymer ?
#
loop_
_entity_poly.entity_id
_entity_poly.type
_entity_poly.pdbx_seq_one_letter_code
_entity_poly.pdbx_strand_id
1 'polypeptide(L)'
;MGDECSKIILNTKGKNEDRVDRALIDFLHYVEKSSDENVPEDCDERLKHLHKKIHQIKMSEEIGVSYMKMEERDRLIRDEGLRRGKAEGRAEGEARLVSIIRKKVSKSMSAADIADLLETGCEEVERTMELLGAHPDWTDLQVAEELLRQEATSEGQE
;
A
#
# COMPACT_ATOMS: atom_id res chain seq x y z
N MET A 1 -10.56 -3.99 -44.61
CA MET A 1 -9.91 -2.68 -44.82
C MET A 1 -8.82 -2.58 -43.78
N GLY A 2 -7.56 -2.62 -44.19
CA GLY A 2 -6.41 -2.60 -43.29
C GLY A 2 -6.01 -1.16 -43.02
N ASP A 3 -6.08 -0.74 -41.77
CA ASP A 3 -5.59 0.56 -41.35
C ASP A 3 -4.06 0.58 -41.53
N GLU A 4 -3.58 1.48 -42.37
CA GLU A 4 -2.15 1.74 -42.59
C GLU A 4 -1.52 2.39 -41.35
N CYS A 5 -1.35 1.60 -40.27
CA CYS A 5 -0.66 2.06 -39.06
C CYS A 5 0.85 2.08 -39.30
N SER A 6 1.43 3.28 -39.31
CA SER A 6 2.88 3.47 -39.34
C SER A 6 3.42 3.67 -37.92
N LYS A 7 4.37 2.82 -37.51
CA LYS A 7 5.05 2.90 -36.22
C LYS A 7 6.42 3.55 -36.40
N ILE A 8 6.64 4.68 -35.73
CA ILE A 8 7.93 5.37 -35.68
C ILE A 8 8.52 5.15 -34.28
N ILE A 9 9.79 4.71 -34.23
CA ILE A 9 10.53 4.55 -32.98
C ILE A 9 11.63 5.62 -32.97
N LEU A 10 11.61 6.48 -31.95
CA LEU A 10 12.63 7.51 -31.75
C LEU A 10 13.50 7.13 -30.55
N ASN A 11 14.80 7.32 -30.67
CA ASN A 11 15.77 7.02 -29.61
C ASN A 11 16.50 8.29 -29.21
N THR A 12 16.40 8.70 -27.95
CA THR A 12 17.04 9.93 -27.43
C THR A 12 18.57 9.85 -27.38
N LYS A 13 19.13 8.64 -27.43
CA LYS A 13 20.58 8.37 -27.40
C LYS A 13 21.14 7.99 -28.77
N GLY A 14 20.42 8.28 -29.85
CA GLY A 14 20.89 8.07 -31.21
C GLY A 14 22.13 8.94 -31.50
N LYS A 15 23.06 8.43 -32.32
CA LYS A 15 24.29 9.16 -32.72
C LYS A 15 24.26 9.62 -34.18
N ASN A 16 23.07 9.63 -34.79
CA ASN A 16 22.88 9.86 -36.22
C ASN A 16 22.61 11.34 -36.50
N GLU A 17 23.38 12.24 -35.87
CA GLU A 17 23.13 13.68 -35.88
C GLU A 17 23.18 14.26 -37.30
N ASP A 18 24.05 13.73 -38.16
CA ASP A 18 24.20 14.18 -39.55
C ASP A 18 23.03 13.78 -40.48
N ARG A 19 22.11 12.91 -40.02
CA ARG A 19 21.03 12.33 -40.85
C ARG A 19 19.64 12.82 -40.45
N VAL A 20 19.54 13.61 -39.39
CA VAL A 20 18.27 14.00 -38.77
C VAL A 20 18.24 15.51 -38.62
N ASP A 21 17.06 16.10 -38.76
CA ASP A 21 16.88 17.53 -38.57
C ASP A 21 17.23 17.95 -37.13
N ARG A 22 17.92 19.10 -37.01
CA ARG A 22 18.37 19.67 -35.73
C ARG A 22 17.21 19.90 -34.78
N ALA A 23 16.05 20.29 -35.30
CA ALA A 23 14.83 20.46 -34.49
C ALA A 23 14.39 19.18 -33.77
N LEU A 24 14.52 18.00 -34.41
CA LEU A 24 14.19 16.72 -33.78
C LEU A 24 15.28 16.28 -32.80
N ILE A 25 16.55 16.56 -33.10
CA ILE A 25 17.67 16.29 -32.19
C ILE A 25 17.52 17.11 -30.90
N ASP A 26 17.29 18.42 -31.02
CA ASP A 26 17.10 19.32 -29.88
C ASP A 26 15.91 18.88 -29.01
N PHE A 27 14.80 18.47 -29.63
CA PHE A 27 13.65 17.93 -28.91
C PHE A 27 13.99 16.65 -28.15
N LEU A 28 14.68 15.69 -28.79
CA LEU A 28 15.04 14.43 -28.15
C LEU A 28 16.02 14.62 -26.99
N HIS A 29 16.98 15.53 -27.12
CA HIS A 29 17.87 15.93 -26.03
C HIS A 29 17.10 16.59 -24.87
N TYR A 30 16.14 17.46 -25.19
CA TYR A 30 15.29 18.09 -24.17
C TYR A 30 14.40 17.08 -23.43
N VAL A 31 13.86 16.07 -24.13
CA VAL A 31 13.07 14.98 -23.49
C VAL A 31 13.92 14.16 -22.52
N GLU A 32 15.19 13.92 -22.85
CA GLU A 32 16.10 13.21 -21.95
C GLU A 32 16.49 14.07 -20.73
N LYS A 33 16.68 15.38 -20.92
CA LYS A 33 17.04 16.32 -19.85
C LYS A 33 16.29 17.64 -19.99
N SER A 34 15.08 17.69 -19.44
CA SER A 34 14.23 18.89 -19.51
C SER A 34 14.66 19.95 -18.50
N SER A 35 15.71 20.72 -18.82
CA SER A 35 16.20 21.89 -18.06
C SER A 35 16.26 23.13 -18.94
N ASP A 36 16.32 24.31 -18.30
CA ASP A 36 16.44 25.60 -18.98
C ASP A 36 17.76 25.69 -19.78
N GLU A 37 18.82 25.03 -19.32
CA GLU A 37 20.13 24.94 -19.98
C GLU A 37 20.12 24.10 -21.28
N ASN A 38 19.12 23.22 -21.44
CA ASN A 38 19.01 22.32 -22.60
C ASN A 38 18.01 22.82 -23.65
N VAL A 39 17.67 24.10 -23.62
CA VAL A 39 16.89 24.76 -24.68
C VAL A 39 17.80 25.76 -25.40
N PRO A 40 18.36 25.40 -26.57
CA PRO A 40 19.17 26.32 -27.36
C PRO A 40 18.38 27.59 -27.74
N GLU A 41 19.01 28.76 -27.71
CA GLU A 41 18.34 30.02 -28.12
C GLU A 41 17.85 29.97 -29.58
N ASP A 42 18.56 29.24 -30.43
CA ASP A 42 18.28 29.04 -31.86
C ASP A 42 17.41 27.82 -32.17
N CYS A 43 16.83 27.15 -31.16
CA CYS A 43 15.97 25.99 -31.38
C CYS A 43 14.57 26.34 -31.93
N ASP A 44 13.86 25.32 -32.42
CA ASP A 44 12.50 25.44 -32.98
C ASP A 44 11.51 26.05 -31.96
N GLU A 45 10.66 26.96 -32.43
CA GLU A 45 9.65 27.65 -31.60
C GLU A 45 8.68 26.67 -30.90
N ARG A 46 8.43 25.49 -31.47
CA ARG A 46 7.63 24.45 -30.84
C ARG A 46 8.29 23.92 -29.57
N LEU A 47 9.62 23.79 -29.56
CA LEU A 47 10.38 23.36 -28.40
C LEU A 47 10.35 24.44 -27.31
N LYS A 48 10.51 25.72 -27.68
CA LYS A 48 10.38 26.85 -26.73
C LYS A 48 8.99 26.94 -26.12
N HIS A 49 7.94 26.75 -26.93
CA HIS A 49 6.56 26.73 -26.45
C HIS A 49 6.29 25.56 -25.51
N LEU A 50 6.80 24.36 -25.84
CA LEU A 50 6.72 23.19 -24.96
C LEU A 50 7.40 23.47 -23.62
N HIS A 51 8.62 24.02 -23.67
CA HIS A 51 9.39 24.38 -22.48
C HIS A 51 8.62 25.37 -21.60
N LYS A 52 8.06 26.44 -22.18
CA LYS A 52 7.26 27.44 -21.46
C LYS A 52 6.05 26.81 -20.76
N LYS A 53 5.35 25.89 -21.42
CA LYS A 53 4.23 25.15 -20.80
C LYS A 53 4.69 24.29 -19.63
N ILE A 54 5.78 23.55 -19.78
CA ILE A 54 6.36 22.73 -18.72
C ILE A 54 6.77 23.62 -17.54
N HIS A 55 7.40 24.76 -17.80
CA HIS A 55 7.79 25.72 -16.77
C HIS A 55 6.57 26.28 -16.03
N GLN A 56 5.51 26.67 -16.74
CA GLN A 56 4.25 27.10 -16.11
C GLN A 56 3.61 26.02 -15.23
N ILE A 57 3.64 24.76 -15.68
CA ILE A 57 3.16 23.62 -14.89
C ILE A 57 3.99 23.43 -13.63
N LYS A 58 5.32 23.48 -13.75
CA LYS A 58 6.26 23.34 -12.61
C LYS A 58 6.14 24.49 -11.61
N MET A 59 5.81 25.70 -12.06
CA MET A 59 5.61 26.88 -11.21
C MET A 59 4.16 27.03 -10.72
N SER A 60 3.23 26.19 -11.19
CA SER A 60 1.84 26.24 -10.76
C SER A 60 1.72 25.67 -9.34
N GLU A 61 1.50 26.56 -8.38
CA GLU A 61 1.23 26.21 -6.98
C GLU A 61 0.01 25.29 -6.86
N GLU A 62 -1.02 25.49 -7.69
CA GLU A 62 -2.22 24.64 -7.72
C GLU A 62 -1.90 23.18 -8.07
N ILE A 63 -1.01 22.96 -9.04
CA ILE A 63 -0.55 21.62 -9.41
C ILE A 63 0.28 21.01 -8.28
N GLY A 64 1.15 21.80 -7.66
CA GLY A 64 1.92 21.38 -6.47
C GLY A 64 1.00 20.95 -5.32
N VAL A 65 -0.03 21.74 -5.00
CA VAL A 65 -1.02 21.42 -3.96
C VAL A 65 -1.81 20.16 -4.31
N SER A 66 -2.22 19.99 -5.58
CA SER A 66 -2.90 18.78 -6.03
C SER A 66 -2.03 17.54 -5.84
N TYR A 67 -0.73 17.64 -6.13
CA TYR A 67 0.22 16.56 -5.94
C TYR A 67 0.38 16.21 -4.45
N MET A 68 0.58 17.21 -3.59
CA MET A 68 0.69 17.00 -2.13
C MET A 68 -0.56 16.33 -1.55
N LYS A 69 -1.77 16.76 -1.96
CA LYS A 69 -3.03 16.13 -1.53
C LYS A 69 -3.13 14.67 -1.99
N MET A 70 -2.67 14.36 -3.20
CA MET A 70 -2.66 13.00 -3.71
C MET A 70 -1.70 12.11 -2.91
N GLU A 71 -0.48 12.58 -2.65
CA GLU A 71 0.50 11.85 -1.83
C GLU A 71 0.00 11.65 -0.39
N GLU A 72 -0.62 12.66 0.21
CA GLU A 72 -1.21 12.55 1.55
C GLU A 72 -2.33 11.50 1.56
N ARG A 73 -3.22 11.52 0.57
CA ARG A 73 -4.27 10.51 0.43
C ARG A 73 -3.71 9.11 0.26
N ASP A 74 -2.71 8.92 -0.59
CA ASP A 74 -2.07 7.63 -0.83
C ASP A 74 -1.38 7.11 0.44
N ARG A 75 -0.77 8.00 1.22
CA ARG A 75 -0.20 7.66 2.52
C ARG A 75 -1.29 7.21 3.50
N LEU A 76 -2.39 7.95 3.62
CA LEU A 76 -3.50 7.58 4.50
C LEU A 76 -4.10 6.22 4.13
N ILE A 77 -4.30 5.96 2.84
CA ILE A 77 -4.79 4.67 2.35
C ILE A 77 -3.84 3.53 2.72
N ARG A 78 -2.53 3.74 2.55
CA ARG A 78 -1.51 2.74 2.89
C ARG A 78 -1.46 2.46 4.39
N ASP A 79 -1.48 3.51 5.21
CA ASP A 79 -1.43 3.39 6.67
C ASP A 79 -2.71 2.72 7.21
N GLU A 80 -3.88 3.07 6.68
CA GLU A 80 -5.13 2.42 7.03
C GLU A 80 -5.14 0.95 6.58
N GLY A 81 -4.68 0.65 5.37
CA GLY A 81 -4.56 -0.72 4.87
C GLY A 81 -3.65 -1.57 5.74
N LEU A 82 -2.50 -1.03 6.16
CA LEU A 82 -1.58 -1.72 7.07
C LEU A 82 -2.22 -1.95 8.45
N ARG A 83 -2.93 -0.94 8.99
CA ARG A 83 -3.62 -1.07 10.28
C ARG A 83 -4.71 -2.13 10.23
N ARG A 84 -5.55 -2.12 9.19
CA ARG A 84 -6.61 -3.12 8.98
C ARG A 84 -6.01 -4.52 8.81
N GLY A 85 -5.01 -4.68 7.95
CA GLY A 85 -4.35 -5.97 7.75
C GLY A 85 -3.70 -6.53 9.01
N LYS A 86 -3.09 -5.67 9.85
CA LYS A 86 -2.58 -6.10 11.17
C LYS A 86 -3.70 -6.51 12.12
N ALA A 87 -4.82 -5.78 12.14
CA ALA A 87 -5.96 -6.11 12.99
C ALA A 87 -6.61 -7.43 12.56
N GLU A 88 -6.87 -7.60 11.27
CA GLU A 88 -7.41 -8.83 10.66
C GLU A 88 -6.46 -10.01 10.90
N GLY A 89 -5.16 -9.85 10.66
CA GLY A 89 -4.17 -10.91 10.89
C GLY A 89 -4.08 -11.33 12.36
N ARG A 90 -4.23 -10.40 13.30
CA ARG A 90 -4.32 -10.74 14.74
C ARG A 90 -5.60 -11.50 15.06
N ALA A 91 -6.75 -11.03 14.58
CA ALA A 91 -8.03 -11.72 14.79
C ALA A 91 -8.05 -13.13 14.19
N GLU A 92 -7.50 -13.32 12.99
CA GLU A 92 -7.37 -14.64 12.37
C GLU A 92 -6.39 -15.55 13.12
N GLY A 93 -5.28 -15.01 13.62
CA GLY A 93 -4.32 -15.75 14.44
C GLY A 93 -4.96 -16.25 15.73
N GLU A 94 -5.65 -15.35 16.43
CA GLU A 94 -6.36 -15.66 17.67
C GLU A 94 -7.51 -16.65 17.43
N ALA A 95 -8.25 -16.50 16.33
CA ALA A 95 -9.29 -17.46 15.94
C ALA A 95 -8.74 -18.89 15.73
N ARG A 96 -7.51 -19.02 15.20
CA ARG A 96 -6.87 -20.34 15.09
C ARG A 96 -6.55 -20.94 16.46
N LEU A 97 -6.10 -20.13 17.42
CA LEU A 97 -5.87 -20.57 18.80
C LEU A 97 -7.18 -21.00 19.46
N VAL A 98 -8.24 -20.18 19.35
CA VAL A 98 -9.58 -20.51 19.85
C VAL A 98 -10.07 -21.85 19.27
N SER A 99 -9.94 -22.06 17.97
CA SER A 99 -10.31 -23.33 17.33
C SER A 99 -9.57 -24.53 17.95
N ILE A 100 -8.27 -24.38 18.23
CA ILE A 100 -7.49 -25.44 18.89
C ILE A 100 -8.00 -25.67 20.31
N ILE A 101 -8.19 -24.61 21.10
CA ILE A 101 -8.71 -24.69 22.47
C ILE A 101 -10.08 -25.37 22.49
N ARG A 102 -11.03 -24.94 21.64
CA ARG A 102 -12.36 -25.54 21.48
C ARG A 102 -12.28 -27.06 21.26
N LYS A 103 -11.36 -27.50 20.39
CA LYS A 103 -11.13 -28.93 20.10
C LYS A 103 -10.47 -29.70 21.26
N LYS A 104 -9.70 -29.04 22.13
CA LYS A 104 -9.09 -29.66 23.31
C LYS A 104 -10.06 -29.75 24.47
N VAL A 105 -10.88 -28.72 24.66
CA VAL A 105 -12.02 -28.70 25.59
C VAL A 105 -13.01 -29.81 25.26
N SER A 106 -13.31 -30.05 23.97
CA SER A 106 -14.18 -31.17 23.56
C SER A 106 -13.60 -32.56 23.86
N LYS A 107 -12.32 -32.64 24.26
CA LYS A 107 -11.64 -33.86 24.72
C LYS A 107 -11.49 -33.91 26.24
N SER A 108 -12.19 -33.03 26.97
CA SER A 108 -12.17 -32.93 28.43
C SER A 108 -10.78 -32.63 29.02
N MET A 109 -9.94 -31.91 28.28
CA MET A 109 -8.65 -31.42 28.80
C MET A 109 -8.85 -30.23 29.74
N SER A 110 -8.03 -30.12 30.78
CA SER A 110 -8.06 -28.99 31.71
C SER A 110 -7.42 -27.74 31.09
N ALA A 111 -7.73 -26.56 31.62
CA ALA A 111 -7.12 -25.30 31.17
C ALA A 111 -5.60 -25.32 31.32
N ALA A 112 -5.09 -25.87 32.44
CA ALA A 112 -3.66 -26.00 32.69
C ALA A 112 -2.97 -26.91 31.65
N ASP A 113 -3.53 -28.08 31.34
CA ASP A 113 -2.96 -28.99 30.34
C ASP A 113 -2.96 -28.38 28.92
N ILE A 114 -3.99 -27.59 28.61
CA ILE A 114 -4.09 -26.88 27.33
C ILE A 114 -3.06 -25.76 27.28
N ALA A 115 -2.90 -24.98 28.36
CA ALA A 115 -1.93 -23.91 28.45
C ALA A 115 -0.50 -24.42 28.28
N ASP A 116 -0.15 -25.51 28.96
CA ASP A 116 1.15 -26.18 28.83
C ASP A 116 1.36 -26.70 27.40
N LEU A 117 0.34 -27.28 26.76
CA LEU A 117 0.46 -27.81 25.40
C LEU A 117 0.61 -26.70 24.34
N LEU A 118 -0.01 -25.55 24.57
CA LEU A 118 0.00 -24.41 23.64
C LEU A 118 1.09 -23.39 23.96
N GLU A 119 1.86 -23.61 25.02
CA GLU A 119 2.89 -22.69 25.52
C GLU A 119 2.32 -21.27 25.74
N THR A 120 1.12 -21.18 26.33
CA THR A 120 0.36 -19.94 26.55
C THR A 120 -0.04 -19.79 28.02
N GLY A 121 -0.62 -18.65 28.42
CA GLY A 121 -1.06 -18.44 29.81
C GLY A 121 -2.30 -19.25 30.19
N CYS A 122 -2.32 -19.82 31.40
CA CYS A 122 -3.52 -20.49 31.93
C CYS A 122 -4.73 -19.54 31.97
N GLU A 123 -4.50 -18.28 32.35
CA GLU A 123 -5.53 -17.23 32.38
C GLU A 123 -6.12 -16.94 30.98
N GLU A 124 -5.32 -17.00 29.92
CA GLU A 124 -5.78 -16.82 28.52
C GLU A 124 -6.69 -17.98 28.08
N VAL A 125 -6.31 -19.21 28.45
CA VAL A 125 -7.11 -20.40 28.16
C VAL A 125 -8.42 -20.39 28.93
N GLU A 126 -8.39 -20.01 30.21
CA GLU A 126 -9.59 -19.91 31.05
C GLU A 126 -10.58 -18.87 30.50
N ARG A 127 -10.11 -17.67 30.12
CA ARG A 127 -10.94 -16.65 29.44
C ARG A 127 -11.57 -17.20 28.16
N THR A 128 -10.80 -17.90 27.35
CA THR A 128 -11.30 -18.52 26.11
C THR A 128 -12.37 -19.57 26.41
N MET A 129 -12.15 -20.42 27.40
CA MET A 129 -13.11 -21.45 27.81
C MET A 129 -14.41 -20.85 28.35
N GLU A 130 -14.33 -19.77 29.11
CA GLU A 130 -15.49 -19.04 29.61
C GLU A 130 -16.35 -18.50 28.45
N LEU A 131 -15.74 -17.84 27.46
CA LEU A 131 -16.45 -17.35 26.28
C LEU A 131 -17.06 -18.47 25.44
N LEU A 132 -16.34 -19.59 25.25
CA LEU A 132 -16.86 -20.76 24.54
C LEU A 132 -18.06 -21.38 25.25
N GLY A 133 -18.08 -21.35 26.59
CA GLY A 133 -19.19 -21.83 27.41
C GLY A 133 -20.39 -20.88 27.42
N ALA A 134 -20.13 -19.57 27.51
CA ALA A 134 -21.16 -18.53 27.50
C ALA A 134 -21.81 -18.37 26.12
N HIS A 135 -21.06 -18.62 25.04
CA HIS A 135 -21.51 -18.43 23.66
C HIS A 135 -21.19 -19.65 22.75
N PRO A 136 -21.92 -20.77 22.91
CA PRO A 136 -21.66 -21.99 22.13
C PRO A 136 -21.84 -21.83 20.61
N ASP A 137 -22.68 -20.87 20.19
CA ASP A 137 -22.99 -20.60 18.78
C ASP A 137 -21.99 -19.64 18.10
N TRP A 138 -21.06 -19.06 18.86
CA TRP A 138 -20.07 -18.16 18.28
C TRP A 138 -19.04 -18.92 17.45
N THR A 139 -18.69 -18.32 16.32
CA THR A 139 -17.54 -18.73 15.52
C THR A 139 -16.25 -18.47 16.28
N ASP A 140 -15.17 -19.17 15.92
CA ASP A 140 -13.85 -18.93 16.53
C ASP A 140 -13.38 -17.49 16.32
N LEU A 141 -13.75 -16.87 15.19
CA LEU A 141 -13.45 -15.48 14.90
C LEU A 141 -14.18 -14.51 15.84
N GLN A 142 -15.46 -14.75 16.13
CA GLN A 142 -16.21 -13.89 17.05
C GLN A 142 -15.68 -13.97 18.49
N VAL A 143 -15.27 -15.16 18.94
CA VAL A 143 -14.62 -15.32 20.25
C VAL A 143 -13.28 -14.60 20.26
N ALA A 144 -12.47 -14.75 19.21
CA ALA A 144 -11.19 -14.06 19.08
C ALA A 144 -11.32 -12.53 19.05
N GLU A 145 -12.29 -11.99 18.31
CA GLU A 145 -12.57 -10.55 18.29
C GLU A 145 -12.96 -10.00 19.66
N GLU A 146 -13.73 -10.77 20.45
CA GLU A 146 -14.12 -10.38 21.80
C GLU A 146 -12.94 -10.46 22.79
N LEU A 147 -12.09 -11.49 22.70
CA LEU A 147 -10.85 -11.57 23.49
C LEU A 147 -9.94 -10.36 23.24
N LEU A 148 -9.70 -10.03 21.97
CA LEU A 148 -8.89 -8.86 21.59
C LEU A 148 -9.52 -7.54 22.04
N ARG A 149 -10.85 -7.46 22.08
CA ARG A 149 -11.58 -6.28 22.57
C ARG A 149 -11.36 -6.09 24.07
N GLN A 150 -11.40 -7.17 24.85
CA GLN A 150 -11.17 -7.14 26.29
C GLN A 150 -9.74 -6.73 26.63
N GLU A 151 -8.75 -7.21 25.86
CA GLU A 151 -7.34 -6.83 26.02
C GLU A 151 -7.09 -5.35 25.72
N ALA A 152 -7.71 -4.82 24.67
CA ALA A 152 -7.61 -3.39 24.35
C ALA A 152 -8.20 -2.50 25.45
N THR A 153 -9.20 -2.99 26.21
CA THR A 153 -9.75 -2.23 27.35
C THR A 153 -8.88 -2.27 28.60
N SER A 154 -8.06 -3.31 28.78
CA SER A 154 -7.09 -3.38 29.88
C SER A 154 -5.81 -2.58 29.61
N GLU A 155 -5.33 -2.54 28.36
CA GLU A 155 -4.11 -1.79 28.00
C GLU A 155 -4.31 -0.26 28.01
N GLY A 156 -5.56 0.22 27.90
CA GLY A 156 -5.89 1.65 27.92
C GLY A 156 -5.96 2.28 29.33
N GLN A 157 -5.62 1.53 30.38
CA GLN A 157 -5.66 1.97 31.78
C GLN A 157 -4.28 2.17 32.43
N GLU A 158 -3.18 2.04 31.68
CA GLU A 158 -1.80 2.34 32.14
C GLU A 158 -1.27 3.70 31.63
#